data_AF-A0A7J5VY16-F1
#
_entry.id   AF-A0A7J5VY16-F1
#
_cell.length_a   1.000
_cell.length_b   1.000
_cell.length_c   1.000
_cell.angle_alpha   90.00
_cell.angle_beta   90.00
_cell.angle_gamma   90.00
#
_symmetry.space_group_name_H-M   'P 1'
#
loop_
_entity.id
_entity.type
_entity.pdbx_description
1 polymer ?
#
loop_
_entity_poly.entity_id
_entity_poly.type
_entity_poly.pdbx_seq_one_letter_code
_entity_poly.pdbx_strand_id
1 'polypeptide(L)'
;MKTLKLFLVLISLTALISCKKSESEAKAELSVERYIELLKANQYDSLNLPAFTYQDIPALLEYRNETQIITNFPHNGISSLYAPECTLGMYVLWTVESIRAVASQSEYLIMRFPSQNPILTLRVSNELSLDYSIESHQIAAKAYFDWWENNKHKNFNEFKNIDPLKSAVYRWH
;
A
#
# COMPACT_ATOMS: atom_id res chain seq x y z
N MET A 1 -38.88 -28.92 33.73
CA MET A 1 -37.47 -28.51 33.52
C MET A 1 -36.76 -29.43 32.50
N LYS A 2 -37.03 -29.29 31.19
CA LYS A 2 -36.31 -30.07 30.14
C LYS A 2 -35.90 -29.23 28.91
N THR A 3 -36.75 -28.29 28.49
CA THR A 3 -36.49 -27.34 27.38
C THR A 3 -35.28 -26.44 27.61
N LEU A 4 -35.09 -25.91 28.83
CA LEU A 4 -34.00 -24.97 29.15
C LEU A 4 -32.59 -25.54 28.93
N LYS A 5 -32.41 -26.87 29.00
CA LYS A 5 -31.11 -27.51 28.75
C LYS A 5 -30.74 -27.57 27.26
N LEU A 6 -31.69 -27.45 26.34
CA LEU A 6 -31.42 -27.59 24.90
C LEU A 6 -30.79 -26.32 24.30
N PHE A 7 -31.25 -25.13 24.74
CA PHE A 7 -30.69 -23.85 24.30
C PHE A 7 -29.22 -23.66 24.74
N LEU A 8 -28.85 -24.14 25.92
CA LEU A 8 -27.47 -24.10 26.42
C LEU A 8 -26.49 -24.96 25.61
N VAL A 9 -26.97 -25.99 24.88
CA VAL A 9 -26.14 -26.81 23.99
C VAL A 9 -25.99 -26.14 22.62
N LEU A 10 -27.03 -25.50 22.10
CA LEU A 10 -26.98 -24.91 20.75
C LEU A 10 -26.07 -23.68 20.66
N ILE A 11 -25.91 -22.94 21.77
CA ILE A 11 -25.07 -21.74 21.85
C ILE A 11 -23.56 -22.07 21.91
N SER A 12 -23.16 -23.29 22.28
CA SER A 12 -21.73 -23.66 22.39
C SER A 12 -21.06 -24.05 21.06
N LEU A 13 -21.83 -24.19 19.97
CA LEU A 13 -21.32 -24.67 18.67
C LEU A 13 -20.82 -23.59 17.70
N THR A 14 -21.01 -22.30 18.00
CA THR A 14 -20.57 -21.19 17.12
C THR A 14 -19.13 -20.70 17.39
N ALA A 15 -18.46 -21.24 18.42
CA ALA A 15 -17.21 -20.68 18.95
C ALA A 15 -15.90 -21.16 18.26
N LEU A 16 -15.97 -21.98 17.20
CA LEU A 16 -14.80 -22.66 16.62
C LEU A 16 -14.59 -22.47 15.10
N ILE A 17 -14.93 -21.30 14.56
CA ILE A 17 -14.25 -20.75 13.37
C ILE A 17 -13.29 -19.64 13.81
N SER A 18 -12.44 -19.96 14.79
CA SER A 18 -11.24 -19.18 15.07
C SER A 18 -10.25 -19.45 13.93
N CYS A 19 -10.14 -18.51 13.01
CA CYS A 19 -9.15 -18.58 11.93
C CYS A 19 -7.75 -18.48 12.53
N LYS A 20 -7.07 -19.63 12.68
CA LYS A 20 -5.72 -19.71 13.25
C LYS A 20 -4.67 -19.16 12.29
N LYS A 21 -4.65 -17.84 12.09
CA LYS A 21 -3.46 -17.14 11.59
C LYS A 21 -2.48 -17.09 12.76
N SER A 22 -1.50 -17.99 12.76
CA SER A 22 -0.60 -18.23 13.89
C SER A 22 0.30 -17.02 14.15
N GLU A 23 0.03 -16.33 15.25
CA GLU A 23 0.74 -15.13 15.75
C GLU A 23 2.17 -15.43 16.27
N SER A 24 2.79 -16.52 15.80
CA SER A 24 4.03 -17.09 16.33
C SER A 24 5.04 -17.51 15.27
N GLU A 25 4.85 -17.12 14.01
CA GLU A 25 5.98 -16.99 13.08
C GLU A 25 6.68 -15.67 13.39
N ALA A 26 7.95 -15.73 13.80
CA ALA A 26 8.77 -14.53 13.94
C ALA A 26 8.85 -13.86 12.56
N LYS A 27 8.10 -12.77 12.37
CA LYS A 27 7.71 -12.20 11.07
C LYS A 27 8.86 -12.23 10.08
N ALA A 28 8.84 -13.20 9.16
CA ALA A 28 9.85 -13.35 8.14
C ALA A 28 9.96 -12.02 7.37
N GLU A 29 11.19 -11.58 7.12
CA GLU A 29 11.44 -10.32 6.43
C GLU A 29 10.92 -10.46 4.99
N LEU A 30 9.78 -9.81 4.73
CA LEU A 30 9.07 -9.93 3.47
C LEU A 30 9.87 -9.21 2.39
N SER A 31 10.58 -9.95 1.54
CA SER A 31 11.37 -9.38 0.45
C SER A 31 10.49 -8.67 -0.58
N VAL A 32 11.12 -7.82 -1.41
CA VAL A 32 10.42 -7.09 -2.49
C VAL A 32 9.79 -8.08 -3.48
N GLU A 33 10.52 -9.10 -3.89
CA GLU A 33 10.05 -10.12 -4.84
C GLU A 33 8.82 -10.83 -4.27
N ARG A 34 8.87 -11.24 -2.99
CA ARG A 34 7.75 -11.94 -2.35
C ARG A 34 6.55 -11.02 -2.10
N TYR A 35 6.76 -9.73 -1.86
CA TYR A 35 5.69 -8.74 -1.82
C TYR A 35 5.00 -8.59 -3.20
N ILE A 36 5.79 -8.50 -4.28
CA ILE A 36 5.28 -8.41 -5.65
C ILE A 36 4.52 -9.69 -6.05
N GLU A 37 5.02 -10.88 -5.71
CA GLU A 37 4.30 -12.14 -5.90
C GLU A 37 2.92 -12.12 -5.21
N LEU A 38 2.85 -11.69 -3.95
CA LEU A 38 1.60 -11.61 -3.20
C LEU A 38 0.61 -10.60 -3.81
N LEU A 39 1.09 -9.48 -4.33
CA LEU A 39 0.23 -8.56 -5.09
C LEU A 39 -0.26 -9.20 -6.39
N LYS A 40 0.64 -9.74 -7.23
CA LYS A 40 0.29 -10.37 -8.52
C LYS A 40 -0.68 -11.55 -8.36
N ALA A 41 -0.59 -12.26 -7.24
CA ALA A 41 -1.47 -13.37 -6.88
C ALA A 41 -2.79 -12.93 -6.19
N ASN A 42 -3.02 -11.63 -5.95
CA ASN A 42 -4.16 -11.12 -5.17
C ASN A 42 -4.24 -11.73 -3.74
N GLN A 43 -3.09 -11.99 -3.12
CA GLN A 43 -2.91 -12.65 -1.82
C GLN A 43 -2.29 -11.76 -0.74
N TYR A 44 -2.06 -10.48 -1.01
CA TYR A 44 -1.55 -9.55 0.00
C TYR A 44 -2.66 -9.12 0.98
N ASP A 45 -2.62 -9.61 2.21
CA ASP A 45 -3.72 -9.44 3.20
C ASP A 45 -3.39 -8.56 4.41
N SER A 46 -2.31 -7.76 4.34
CA SER A 46 -1.81 -7.00 5.50
C SER A 46 -2.41 -5.58 5.60
N LEU A 47 -2.89 -5.22 6.79
CA LEU A 47 -3.35 -3.85 7.13
C LEU A 47 -2.20 -2.83 7.31
N ASN A 48 -0.97 -3.18 6.96
CA ASN A 48 0.16 -2.27 6.79
C ASN A 48 0.86 -2.60 5.46
N LEU A 49 1.39 -1.60 4.75
CA LEU A 49 2.39 -1.88 3.69
C LEU A 49 3.65 -2.49 4.33
N PRO A 50 4.52 -3.18 3.56
CA PRO A 50 5.68 -3.85 4.12
C PRO A 50 6.62 -2.87 4.83
N ALA A 51 7.39 -3.37 5.79
CA ALA A 51 8.23 -2.55 6.66
C ALA A 51 9.55 -2.07 6.00
N PHE A 52 9.57 -1.96 4.68
CA PHE A 52 10.74 -1.63 3.87
C PHE A 52 11.44 -0.33 4.26
N THR A 53 12.69 -0.24 3.84
CA THR A 53 13.70 0.79 4.07
C THR A 53 14.12 1.46 2.75
N TYR A 54 15.02 2.44 2.78
CA TYR A 54 15.46 3.10 1.54
C TYR A 54 16.32 2.18 0.66
N GLN A 55 16.88 1.12 1.23
CA GLN A 55 17.67 0.09 0.55
C GLN A 55 16.82 -0.75 -0.41
N ASP A 56 15.51 -0.85 -0.17
CA ASP A 56 14.56 -1.62 -0.98
C ASP A 56 14.02 -0.85 -2.19
N ILE A 57 14.21 0.48 -2.22
CA ILE A 57 13.69 1.37 -3.28
C ILE A 57 14.18 0.98 -4.69
N PRO A 58 15.46 0.60 -4.94
CA PRO A 58 15.91 0.16 -6.25
C PRO A 58 15.08 -1.02 -6.79
N ALA A 59 14.92 -2.09 -5.99
CA ALA A 59 14.20 -3.29 -6.38
C ALA A 59 12.70 -3.01 -6.57
N LEU A 60 12.10 -2.20 -5.70
CA LEU A 60 10.71 -1.73 -5.90
C LEU A 60 10.57 -1.00 -7.24
N LEU A 61 11.49 -0.09 -7.57
CA LEU A 61 11.42 0.70 -8.81
C LEU A 61 11.62 -0.11 -10.09
N GLU A 62 12.06 -1.37 -10.05
CA GLU A 62 12.04 -2.25 -11.22
C GLU A 62 10.59 -2.52 -11.68
N TYR A 63 9.67 -2.71 -10.74
CA TYR A 63 8.25 -3.00 -10.98
C TYR A 63 7.37 -1.77 -11.21
N ARG A 64 7.93 -0.55 -11.16
CA ARG A 64 7.17 0.72 -11.25
C ARG A 64 6.27 0.86 -12.49
N ASN A 65 6.60 0.17 -13.57
CA ASN A 65 5.89 0.23 -14.85
C ASN A 65 4.83 -0.89 -15.03
N GLU A 66 4.67 -1.78 -14.04
CA GLU A 66 3.75 -2.92 -14.12
C GLU A 66 2.28 -2.47 -14.18
N THR A 67 1.58 -2.80 -15.27
CA THR A 67 0.20 -2.37 -15.53
C THR A 67 -0.86 -3.40 -15.12
N GLN A 68 -0.49 -4.55 -14.55
CA GLN A 68 -1.44 -5.51 -13.99
C GLN A 68 -2.29 -4.82 -12.90
N ILE A 69 -3.62 -4.83 -13.04
CA ILE A 69 -4.54 -4.36 -11.99
C ILE A 69 -4.53 -5.35 -10.83
N ILE A 70 -4.42 -4.83 -9.60
CA ILE A 70 -4.53 -5.62 -8.36
C ILE A 70 -5.96 -5.46 -7.83
N THR A 71 -6.71 -6.55 -7.81
CA THR A 71 -8.16 -6.58 -7.54
C THR A 71 -8.50 -6.98 -6.10
N ASN A 72 -7.49 -7.39 -5.32
CA ASN A 72 -7.63 -7.69 -3.89
C ASN A 72 -6.47 -7.05 -3.12
N PHE A 73 -6.58 -5.74 -2.90
CA PHE A 73 -5.68 -4.99 -2.02
C PHE A 73 -6.37 -4.66 -0.69
N PRO A 74 -5.68 -4.70 0.46
CA PRO A 74 -6.30 -4.48 1.77
C PRO A 74 -6.92 -3.08 1.92
N HIS A 75 -8.24 -3.06 2.10
CA HIS A 75 -9.03 -1.87 2.40
C HIS A 75 -9.50 -1.87 3.86
N ASN A 76 -9.88 -0.70 4.38
CA ASN A 76 -10.49 -0.61 5.71
C ASN A 76 -11.94 -1.09 5.64
N GLY A 77 -12.27 -2.20 6.31
CA GLY A 77 -13.63 -2.76 6.37
C GLY A 77 -14.67 -1.90 7.11
N ILE A 78 -14.27 -0.82 7.77
CA ILE A 78 -15.16 0.21 8.34
C ILE A 78 -15.57 1.24 7.27
N SER A 79 -14.78 1.38 6.19
CA SER A 79 -15.08 2.30 5.09
C SER A 79 -16.11 1.69 4.13
N SER A 80 -17.16 2.44 3.83
CA SER A 80 -18.07 2.16 2.70
C SER A 80 -17.56 2.75 1.37
N LEU A 81 -16.49 3.54 1.37
CA LEU A 81 -15.90 4.13 0.17
C LEU A 81 -15.08 3.07 -0.58
N TYR A 82 -15.68 2.48 -1.61
CA TYR A 82 -14.93 1.77 -2.65
C TYR A 82 -14.20 2.77 -3.53
N ALA A 83 -12.88 2.85 -3.38
CA ALA A 83 -11.98 3.52 -4.31
C ALA A 83 -11.54 2.53 -5.43
N PRO A 84 -11.26 3.01 -6.66
CA PRO A 84 -10.93 2.13 -7.78
C PRO A 84 -9.65 1.33 -7.56
N GLU A 85 -9.63 0.12 -8.14
CA GLU A 85 -8.47 -0.76 -8.22
C GLU A 85 -7.34 -0.06 -9.00
N CYS A 86 -6.09 -0.30 -8.59
CA CYS A 86 -4.92 0.36 -9.17
C CYS A 86 -3.95 -0.66 -9.79
N THR A 87 -3.02 -0.17 -10.64
CA THR A 87 -1.96 -1.02 -11.20
C THR A 87 -0.95 -1.41 -10.12
N LEU A 88 -0.29 -2.56 -10.30
CA LEU A 88 0.84 -3.01 -9.49
C LEU A 88 1.90 -1.92 -9.36
N GLY A 89 2.24 -1.25 -10.45
CA GLY A 89 3.17 -0.12 -10.46
C GLY A 89 2.75 1.01 -9.52
N MET A 90 1.46 1.36 -9.45
CA MET A 90 0.97 2.37 -8.50
C MET A 90 1.07 1.92 -7.03
N TYR A 91 0.76 0.65 -6.71
CA TYR A 91 1.00 0.11 -5.35
C TYR A 91 2.48 0.06 -4.98
N VAL A 92 3.36 -0.17 -5.95
CA VAL A 92 4.82 -0.11 -5.81
C VAL A 92 5.30 1.32 -5.50
N LEU A 93 4.83 2.32 -6.25
CA LEU A 93 5.17 3.73 -5.99
C LEU A 93 4.65 4.19 -4.62
N TRP A 94 3.46 3.74 -4.22
CA TRP A 94 2.89 3.98 -2.89
C TRP A 94 3.69 3.31 -1.76
N THR A 95 4.33 2.18 -2.05
CA THR A 95 5.28 1.54 -1.13
C THR A 95 6.59 2.32 -1.02
N VAL A 96 7.06 2.96 -2.10
CA VAL A 96 8.18 3.93 -2.01
C VAL A 96 7.76 5.17 -1.21
N GLU A 97 6.53 5.65 -1.34
CA GLU A 97 6.02 6.77 -0.53
C GLU A 97 5.88 6.40 0.96
N SER A 98 5.45 5.17 1.27
CA SER A 98 5.45 4.61 2.62
C SER A 98 6.83 4.66 3.27
N ILE A 99 7.88 4.26 2.54
CA ILE A 99 9.28 4.34 3.00
C ILE A 99 9.68 5.80 3.28
N ARG A 100 9.34 6.72 2.38
CA ARG A 100 9.61 8.17 2.56
C ARG A 100 8.90 8.73 3.79
N ALA A 101 7.60 8.47 3.94
CA ALA A 101 6.76 8.99 5.02
C ALA A 101 7.18 8.49 6.41
N VAL A 102 7.59 7.22 6.52
CA VAL A 102 8.19 6.65 7.75
C VAL A 102 9.53 7.31 8.06
N ALA A 103 10.40 7.46 7.06
CA ALA A 103 11.72 8.05 7.26
C ALA A 103 11.70 9.57 7.52
N SER A 104 10.67 10.28 7.06
CA SER A 104 10.46 11.71 7.32
C SER A 104 9.69 12.00 8.61
N GLN A 105 9.11 10.98 9.26
CA GLN A 105 8.16 11.13 10.38
C GLN A 105 6.94 11.99 9.99
N SER A 106 6.37 11.72 8.81
CA SER A 106 5.23 12.46 8.26
C SER A 106 4.02 12.46 9.20
N GLU A 107 3.46 13.64 9.47
CA GLU A 107 2.23 13.80 10.28
C GLU A 107 1.01 13.10 9.67
N TYR A 108 1.03 12.86 8.35
CA TYR A 108 0.00 12.14 7.60
C TYR A 108 0.13 10.61 7.67
N LEU A 109 1.17 10.06 8.32
CA LEU A 109 1.42 8.63 8.39
C LEU A 109 0.43 7.89 9.30
N ILE A 110 -0.71 7.51 8.72
CA ILE A 110 -1.68 6.61 9.34
C ILE A 110 -1.34 5.18 8.93
N MET A 111 -0.86 4.38 9.89
CA MET A 111 -0.34 3.02 9.66
C MET A 111 0.81 3.04 8.63
N ARG A 112 0.57 2.64 7.36
CA ARG A 112 1.61 2.63 6.33
C ARG A 112 1.24 2.65 4.83
N PHE A 113 0.01 2.65 4.29
CA PHE A 113 -1.25 3.25 4.72
C PHE A 113 -2.57 2.43 4.42
N PRO A 114 -2.64 1.07 4.44
CA PRO A 114 -3.74 0.31 3.80
C PRO A 114 -5.15 0.66 4.29
N SER A 115 -5.83 1.43 3.45
CA SER A 115 -7.16 2.04 3.59
C SER A 115 -7.32 3.15 2.54
N GLN A 116 -6.18 3.78 2.21
CA GLN A 116 -5.99 4.76 1.14
C GLN A 116 -5.49 4.03 -0.11
N ASN A 117 -6.21 4.16 -1.23
CA ASN A 117 -5.75 3.63 -2.53
C ASN A 117 -4.73 4.58 -3.16
N PRO A 118 -3.75 4.08 -3.94
CA PRO A 118 -2.69 4.87 -4.54
C PRO A 118 -3.18 5.61 -5.80
N ILE A 119 -4.08 6.57 -5.59
CA ILE A 119 -4.72 7.35 -6.65
C ILE A 119 -4.12 8.75 -6.66
N LEU A 120 -3.88 9.28 -7.85
CA LEU A 120 -3.34 10.62 -8.03
C LEU A 120 -4.48 11.64 -8.13
N THR A 121 -4.19 12.89 -7.80
CA THR A 121 -5.08 14.02 -8.05
C THR A 121 -4.31 15.19 -8.64
N LEU A 122 -4.98 15.99 -9.49
CA LEU A 122 -4.39 17.18 -10.07
C LEU A 122 -4.02 18.19 -8.97
N ARG A 123 -2.74 18.59 -8.94
CA ARG A 123 -2.14 19.45 -7.91
C ARG A 123 -2.75 20.85 -7.85
N VAL A 124 -3.29 21.33 -8.98
CA VAL A 124 -3.84 22.69 -9.17
C VAL A 124 -5.37 22.71 -9.25
N SER A 125 -6.04 21.57 -9.03
CA SER A 125 -7.51 21.50 -9.06
C SER A 125 -8.11 21.97 -7.74
N ASN A 126 -9.12 22.83 -7.82
CA ASN A 126 -9.94 23.25 -6.67
C ASN A 126 -10.96 22.17 -6.26
N GLU A 127 -11.29 21.25 -7.18
CA GLU A 127 -12.19 20.12 -6.97
C GLU A 127 -11.39 18.80 -6.96
N LEU A 128 -11.91 17.77 -6.29
CA LEU A 128 -11.23 16.47 -6.22
C LEU A 128 -11.31 15.74 -7.58
N SER A 129 -10.25 15.88 -8.37
CA SER A 129 -10.11 15.24 -9.68
C SER A 129 -9.16 14.05 -9.59
N LEU A 130 -9.73 12.87 -9.35
CA LEU A 130 -8.99 11.62 -9.25
C LEU A 130 -8.53 11.13 -10.62
N ASP A 131 -7.25 10.76 -10.72
CA ASP A 131 -6.64 10.19 -11.93
C ASP A 131 -5.98 8.85 -11.59
N TYR A 132 -6.40 7.82 -12.32
CA TYR A 132 -5.92 6.44 -12.26
C TYR A 132 -5.67 5.90 -13.69
N SER A 133 -5.42 6.80 -14.64
CA SER A 133 -5.09 6.49 -16.03
C SER A 133 -3.68 5.89 -16.19
N ILE A 134 -3.46 5.25 -17.33
CA ILE A 134 -2.11 4.77 -17.72
C ILE A 134 -1.13 5.94 -17.87
N GLU A 135 -1.60 7.12 -18.29
CA GLU A 135 -0.76 8.31 -18.46
C GLU A 135 -0.28 8.87 -17.10
N SER A 136 -1.17 9.01 -16.12
CA SER A 136 -0.79 9.48 -14.78
C SER A 136 0.11 8.47 -14.05
N HIS A 137 -0.15 7.17 -14.22
CA HIS A 137 0.75 6.10 -13.78
C HIS A 137 2.14 6.22 -14.43
N GLN A 138 2.24 6.39 -15.75
CA GLN A 138 3.52 6.58 -16.44
C GLN A 138 4.28 7.83 -15.98
N ILE A 139 3.57 8.94 -15.77
CA ILE A 139 4.15 10.20 -15.27
C ILE A 139 4.70 10.02 -13.86
N ALA A 140 3.96 9.38 -12.95
CA ALA A 140 4.42 9.08 -11.61
C ALA A 140 5.60 8.07 -11.60
N ALA A 141 5.52 7.02 -12.41
CA ALA A 141 6.58 6.01 -12.54
C ALA A 141 7.89 6.62 -13.05
N LYS A 142 7.82 7.58 -13.98
CA LYS A 142 9.00 8.37 -14.39
C LYS A 142 9.48 9.27 -13.25
N ALA A 143 8.59 10.03 -12.62
CA ALA A 143 8.95 11.00 -11.59
C ALA A 143 9.65 10.37 -10.37
N TYR A 144 9.19 9.21 -9.90
CA TYR A 144 9.84 8.47 -8.82
C TYR A 144 11.20 7.88 -9.23
N PHE A 145 11.32 7.41 -10.48
CA PHE A 145 12.59 6.91 -11.00
C PHE A 145 13.62 8.05 -11.14
N ASP A 146 13.22 9.17 -11.74
CA ASP A 146 14.05 10.37 -11.84
C ASP A 146 14.47 10.88 -10.45
N TRP A 147 13.55 10.92 -9.48
CA TRP A 147 13.84 11.32 -8.09
C TRP A 147 14.90 10.43 -7.44
N TRP A 148 14.82 9.11 -7.62
CA TRP A 148 15.81 8.18 -7.07
C TRP A 148 17.16 8.31 -7.78
N GLU A 149 17.19 8.21 -9.12
CA GLU A 149 18.44 8.24 -9.90
C GLU A 149 19.25 9.52 -9.69
N ASN A 150 18.58 10.68 -9.60
CA ASN A 150 19.22 11.98 -9.38
C ASN A 150 19.73 12.19 -7.94
N ASN A 151 19.43 11.28 -6.99
CA ASN A 151 19.78 11.46 -5.57
C ASN A 151 20.42 10.25 -4.88
N LYS A 152 20.39 9.04 -5.45
CA LYS A 152 20.93 7.80 -4.84
C LYS A 152 22.43 7.81 -4.49
N HIS A 153 23.17 8.84 -4.89
CA HIS A 153 24.57 9.07 -4.53
C HIS A 153 24.75 9.93 -3.25
N LYS A 154 23.65 10.40 -2.65
CA LYS A 154 23.59 11.24 -1.43
C LYS A 154 23.13 10.41 -0.24
N ASN A 155 23.26 10.94 0.98
CA ASN A 155 22.61 10.33 2.13
C ASN A 155 21.09 10.45 2.00
N PHE A 156 20.33 9.39 2.31
CA PHE A 156 18.87 9.39 2.17
C PHE A 156 18.19 10.54 2.96
N ASN A 157 18.77 10.97 4.08
CA ASN A 157 18.25 12.10 4.86
C ASN A 157 18.27 13.44 4.12
N GLU A 158 19.13 13.61 3.12
CA GLU A 158 19.20 14.84 2.30
C GLU A 158 18.03 14.97 1.33
N PHE A 159 17.46 13.85 0.85
CA PHE A 159 16.50 13.85 -0.25
C PHE A 159 15.16 13.14 0.02
N LYS A 160 15.02 12.40 1.14
CA LYS A 160 13.74 11.78 1.55
C LYS A 160 12.57 12.77 1.59
N ASN A 161 12.82 14.03 1.92
CA ASN A 161 11.81 15.10 2.01
C ASN A 161 11.50 15.78 0.66
N ILE A 162 12.22 15.47 -0.42
CA ILE A 162 11.90 15.97 -1.77
C ILE A 162 10.73 15.16 -2.32
N ASP A 163 9.59 15.82 -2.53
CA ASP A 163 8.41 15.28 -3.24
C ASP A 163 8.80 14.88 -4.69
N PRO A 164 8.73 13.58 -5.06
CA PRO A 164 9.04 13.12 -6.42
C PRO A 164 8.09 13.70 -7.47
N LEU A 165 6.82 13.91 -7.09
CA LEU A 165 5.79 14.47 -7.96
C LEU A 165 5.82 16.00 -8.01
N LYS A 166 6.78 16.67 -7.35
CA LYS A 166 6.84 18.15 -7.24
C LYS A 166 6.82 18.87 -8.59
N SER A 167 7.43 18.26 -9.61
CA SER A 167 7.48 18.78 -10.99
C SER A 167 6.39 18.21 -11.91
N ALA A 168 5.54 17.31 -11.40
CA ALA A 168 4.40 16.76 -12.13
C ALA A 168 3.13 17.58 -11.85
N VAL A 169 2.16 17.48 -12.76
CA VAL A 169 0.80 18.04 -12.57
C VAL A 169 0.01 17.35 -11.46
N TYR A 170 0.52 16.21 -10.94
CA TYR A 170 -0.11 15.37 -9.95
C TYR A 170 0.48 15.53 -8.54
N ARG A 171 -0.27 15.03 -7.56
CA ARG A 171 0.11 14.65 -6.21
C ARG A 171 -0.67 13.39 -5.84
N TRP A 172 -0.31 12.72 -4.74
CA TRP A 172 -1.23 11.79 -4.08
C TRP A 172 -2.48 12.52 -3.58
N HIS A 173 -3.61 11.81 -3.51
CA HIS A 173 -4.86 12.29 -2.92
C HIS A 173 -4.72 12.49 -1.40
#